data_AF-A0A847BNR2-F1
#
_entry.id   AF-A0A847BNR2-F1
#
_cell.length_a   1.000
_cell.length_b   1.000
_cell.length_c   1.000
_cell.angle_alpha   90.00
_cell.angle_beta   90.00
_cell.angle_gamma   90.00
#
_symmetry.space_group_name_H-M   'P 1'
#
loop_
_entity.id
_entity.type
_entity.pdbx_description
1 polymer ?
#
loop_
_entity_poly.entity_id
_entity_poly.type
_entity_poly.pdbx_seq_one_letter_code
_entity_poly.pdbx_strand_id
1 'polypeptide(L)' 'YVCKNYTRAYLRHLIKANEILGMRLLSWHNLYYLIDLMKQAREAIKADKYLDFRKEFYKKSEICGKL' A
#
# COMPACT_ATOMS: atom_id res chain seq x y z
N TYR A 1 -5.33 -10.54 -3.70
CA TYR A 1 -6.09 -10.69 -4.95
C TYR A 1 -5.68 -9.63 -5.97
N VAL A 2 -5.90 -8.34 -5.68
CA VAL A 2 -5.63 -7.26 -6.65
C VAL A 2 -4.18 -7.20 -7.13
N CYS A 3 -3.20 -7.17 -6.21
CA CYS A 3 -1.77 -7.07 -6.55
C CYS A 3 -1.20 -8.29 -7.27
N LYS A 4 -1.90 -9.44 -7.25
CA LYS A 4 -1.45 -10.70 -7.86
C LYS A 4 -2.02 -10.87 -9.26
N ASN A 5 -3.23 -10.38 -9.51
CA ASN A 5 -3.99 -10.66 -10.71
C ASN A 5 -4.08 -9.47 -11.68
N TYR A 6 -3.81 -8.26 -11.22
CA TYR A 6 -3.90 -7.05 -12.05
C TYR A 6 -2.60 -6.26 -12.03
N THR A 7 -2.21 -5.77 -13.19
CA THR A 7 -1.02 -4.90 -13.33
C THR A 7 -1.35 -3.45 -13.02
N ARG A 8 -0.32 -2.66 -12.67
CA ARG A 8 -0.46 -1.21 -12.45
C ARG A 8 -0.97 -0.49 -13.71
N ALA A 9 -0.55 -0.94 -14.90
CA ALA A 9 -1.00 -0.39 -16.17
C ALA A 9 -2.50 -0.59 -16.38
N TYR A 10 -3.01 -1.78 -16.05
CA TYR A 10 -4.44 -2.09 -16.15
C TYR A 10 -5.27 -1.28 -15.16
N LEU A 11 -4.82 -1.14 -13.90
CA LEU A 11 -5.49 -0.27 -12.93
C LEU A 11 -5.51 1.18 -13.39
N ARG A 12 -4.40 1.70 -13.94
CA ARG A 12 -4.32 3.07 -14.48
C ARG A 12 -5.29 3.27 -15.65
N HIS A 13 -5.41 2.28 -16.53
CA HIS A 13 -6.37 2.30 -17.63
C HIS A 13 -7.82 2.38 -17.12
N LEU A 14 -8.20 1.52 -16.15
CA LEU A 14 -9.55 1.53 -15.57
C LEU A 14 -9.90 2.86 -14.90
N ILE A 15 -8.95 3.46 -14.18
CA ILE A 15 -9.14 4.78 -13.57
C ILE A 15 -9.31 5.85 -14.65
N LYS A 16 -8.51 5.82 -15.72
CA LYS A 16 -8.64 6.77 -16.85
C LYS A 16 -9.95 6.60 -17.62
N ALA A 17 -10.48 5.38 -17.69
CA ALA A 17 -11.74 5.06 -18.32
C ALA A 17 -12.97 5.37 -17.43
N ASN A 18 -12.77 5.87 -16.20
CA ASN A 18 -13.84 6.11 -15.20
C ASN A 18 -14.69 4.87 -14.89
N GLU A 19 -14.08 3.69 -14.94
CA GLU A 19 -14.74 2.43 -14.62
C GLU A 19 -14.83 2.20 -13.11
N ILE A 20 -16.02 1.85 -12.60
CA ILE A 20 -16.26 1.58 -11.16
C ILE A 20 -15.38 0.43 -10.66
N LEU A 21 -15.06 -0.53 -11.53
CA LEU A 21 -14.15 -1.63 -11.21
C LEU A 21 -12.77 -1.13 -10.75
N GLY A 22 -12.27 -0.06 -11.36
CA GLY A 22 -10.99 0.57 -10.97
C GLY A 22 -11.01 1.05 -9.52
N MET A 23 -12.09 1.74 -9.12
CA MET A 23 -12.28 2.20 -7.75
C MET A 23 -12.36 1.01 -6.77
N ARG A 24 -13.12 -0.04 -7.11
CA ARG A 24 -13.27 -1.22 -6.25
C ARG A 24 -11.95 -1.94 -6.01
N LEU A 25 -11.17 -2.14 -7.08
CA LEU A 25 -9.85 -2.79 -7.00
C LEU A 25 -8.87 -1.94 -6.18
N LEU A 26 -8.91 -0.62 -6.34
CA LEU A 26 -8.08 0.29 -5.56
C LEU A 26 -8.44 0.25 -4.07
N SER A 27 -9.73 0.26 -3.73
CA SER A 27 -10.19 0.11 -2.34
C SER A 27 -9.71 -1.19 -1.71
N TRP A 28 -9.79 -2.32 -2.44
CA TRP A 28 -9.29 -3.61 -1.95
C TRP A 28 -7.76 -3.62 -1.77
N HIS A 29 -7.00 -3.02 -2.69
CA HIS A 29 -5.56 -2.85 -2.55
C HIS A 29 -5.20 -2.02 -1.32
N ASN A 30 -5.84 -0.86 -1.16
CA ASN A 30 -5.56 0.08 -0.07
C ASN A 30 -5.91 -0.51 1.29
N LEU A 31 -7.06 -1.17 1.41
CA LEU A 31 -7.48 -1.79 2.67
C LEU A 31 -6.51 -2.90 3.10
N TYR A 32 -6.10 -3.75 2.15
CA TYR A 32 -5.09 -4.77 2.42
C TYR A 32 -3.77 -4.13 2.89
N TYR A 33 -3.30 -3.10 2.18
CA TYR A 33 -2.06 -2.40 2.54
C TYR A 33 -2.13 -1.79 3.94
N LEU A 34 -3.25 -1.16 4.30
CA LEU A 34 -3.42 -0.55 5.62
C LEU A 34 -3.43 -1.60 6.74
N ILE A 35 -4.14 -2.71 6.55
CA ILE A 35 -4.19 -3.80 7.53
C ILE A 35 -2.81 -4.42 7.73
N ASP A 36 -2.09 -4.65 6.63
CA ASP A 36 -0.72 -5.20 6.66
C ASP A 36 0.26 -4.24 7.34
N LEU A 37 0.18 -2.94 7.04
CA LEU A 37 0.98 -1.91 7.71
C LEU A 37 0.75 -1.89 9.22
N MET A 38 -0.51 -1.94 9.66
CA MET A 38 -0.84 -2.00 11.08
C MET A 38 -0.39 -3.30 11.74
N LYS A 39 -0.37 -4.42 10.99
CA LYS A 39 0.19 -5.68 11.47
C LYS A 39 1.69 -5.56 11.71
N GLN A 40 2.45 -5.05 10.75
CA GLN A 40 3.89 -4.85 10.87
C GLN A 40 4.23 -3.90 12.04
N ALA A 41 3.46 -2.83 12.21
CA ALA A 41 3.62 -1.92 13.36
C ALA A 41 3.43 -2.65 14.70
N ARG A 42 2.39 -3.49 14.83
CA ARG A 42 2.17 -4.28 16.05
C ARG A 42 3.28 -5.30 16.31
N GLU A 43 3.82 -5.92 15.27
CA GLU A 43 4.95 -6.85 15.39
C GLU A 43 6.23 -6.12 15.82
N ALA A 44 6.48 -4.93 15.27
CA ALA A 44 7.62 -4.10 15.66
C ALA A 44 7.52 -3.61 17.11
N ILE A 45 6.32 -3.31 17.61
CA ILE A 45 6.09 -2.97 19.03
C ILE A 45 6.40 -4.17 19.92
N LYS A 46 5.92 -5.37 19.57
CA LYS A 46 6.22 -6.60 20.33
C LYS A 46 7.72 -6.94 20.37
N ALA A 47 8.45 -6.58 19.32
CA ALA A 47 9.88 -6.80 19.20
C ALA A 47 10.74 -5.64 19.73
N ASP A 48 10.13 -4.60 20.34
CA ASP A 48 10.77 -3.37 20.81
C ASP A 48 11.60 -2.63 19.73
N LYS A 49 11.23 -2.81 18.46
CA LYS A 49 11.89 -2.25 17.26
C LYS A 49 11.03 -1.23 16.52
N TYR A 50 10.06 -0.65 17.20
CA TYR A 50 9.10 0.28 16.57
C TYR A 50 9.77 1.52 15.98
N LEU A 51 10.82 2.04 16.62
CA LEU A 51 11.54 3.22 16.12
C LEU A 51 12.26 2.95 14.80
N ASP A 52 12.81 1.75 14.62
CA ASP A 52 13.48 1.35 13.38
C ASP A 52 12.45 1.14 12.26
N PHE A 53 11.35 0.45 12.56
CA PHE A 53 10.21 0.32 11.65
C PHE A 53 9.70 1.69 11.18
N ARG A 54 9.57 2.66 12.09
CA ARG A 54 9.16 4.03 11.77
C ARG A 54 10.15 4.72 10.83
N LYS A 55 11.45 4.61 11.10
CA LYS A 55 12.50 5.20 10.24
C LYS A 55 12.45 4.60 8.82
N GLU A 56 12.31 3.28 8.72
CA GLU A 56 12.19 2.60 7.43
C GLU A 56 10.93 3.00 6.67
N PHE A 57 9.80 3.11 7.37
CA PHE A 57 8.53 3.57 6.79
C PHE A 57 8.67 4.98 6.18
N TYR A 58 9.24 5.93 6.94
CA TYR A 58 9.43 7.29 6.45
C TYR A 58 10.41 7.35 5.28
N LYS A 59 11.55 6.63 5.37
CA LYS A 59 12.51 6.53 4.27
C LYS A 59 11.85 6.03 2.99
N LYS A 60 10.98 5.02 3.09
CA LYS A 60 10.22 4.49 1.94
C LYS A 60 9.22 5.50 1.38
N SER A 61 8.54 6.27 2.24
CA SER A 61 7.59 7.31 1.79
C SER A 61 8.27 8.55 1.17
N GLU A 62 9.44 8.95 1.66
CA GLU A 62 10.19 10.10 1.13
C GLU A 62 10.73 9.85 -0.27
N ILE A 63 11.08 8.60 -0.60
CA ILE A 63 11.49 8.22 -1.95
C ILE A 63 10.35 8.41 -2.96
N CYS A 64 9.08 8.28 -2.53
CA CYS A 64 7.91 8.45 -3.39
C CYS A 64 7.57 9.92 -3.70
N GLY A 65 8.11 10.88 -2.93
CA GLY A 65 7.87 12.32 -3.14
C GLY A 65 8.91 13.04 -4.01
N LYS A 66 9.97 12.34 -4.45
CA LYS A 66 11.05 12.89 -5.29
C LYS A 66 11.01 12.40 -6.76
N LEU A 67 9.89 11.81 -7.19
CA LEU A 67 9.59 11.44 -8.58
C LEU A 67 8.39 12.25 -9.07
#